data_AF-A0A7C4K0I5-F1
#
_entry.id   AF-A0A7C4K0I5-F1
#
_cell.length_a   1.000
_cell.length_b   1.000
_cell.length_c   1.000
_cell.angle_alpha   90.00
_cell.angle_beta   90.00
_cell.angle_gamma   90.00
#
_symmetry.space_group_name_H-M   'P 1'
#
loop_
_entity.id
_entity.type
_entity.pdbx_description
1 polymer ?
#
loop_
_entity_poly.entity_id
_entity_poly.type
_entity_poly.pdbx_seq_one_letter_code
_entity_poly.pdbx_strand_id
1 'polypeptide(L)' 'MVRTLWLVRKLGDFSSDLLEEGDVVVLIQDAVLRFPSRRDWFACKEDVRDRGLKIPEEKLKSYEEIAELILKAQRIVVW' A
#
# COMPACT_ATOMS: atom_id res chain seq x y z
N MET A 1 9.04 -11.25 7.98
CA MET A 1 7.83 -12.04 7.70
C MET A 1 6.67 -11.06 7.78
N VAL A 2 5.94 -10.81 6.68
CA VAL A 2 4.79 -9.87 6.69
C VAL A 2 3.57 -10.66 7.16
N ARG A 3 2.90 -10.21 8.24
CA ARG A 3 1.70 -10.91 8.73
C ARG A 3 0.54 -10.66 7.78
N THR A 4 0.03 -9.44 7.74
CA THR A 4 -1.04 -9.03 6.82
C THR A 4 -0.55 -7.97 5.86
N LEU A 5 -0.75 -8.21 4.57
CA LEU A 5 -0.59 -7.20 3.53
C LEU A 5 -1.98 -6.67 3.14
N TRP A 6 -2.16 -5.37 3.26
CA TRP A 6 -3.37 -4.67 2.87
C TRP A 6 -3.15 -3.99 1.52
N LEU A 7 -3.93 -4.38 0.51
CA LEU A 7 -3.96 -3.75 -0.80
C LEU A 7 -5.20 -2.86 -0.87
N VAL A 8 -5.01 -1.55 -0.70
CA VAL A 8 -6.10 -0.57 -0.67
C VAL A 8 -6.19 0.08 -2.05
N ARG A 9 -7.37 0.01 -2.68
CA ARG A 9 -7.59 0.45 -4.07
C ARG A 9 -8.35 1.77 -4.19
N LYS A 10 -9.15 2.12 -3.19
CA LYS A 10 -10.05 3.28 -3.24
C LYS A 10 -9.76 4.28 -2.12
N LEU A 11 -10.14 5.53 -2.39
CA LEU A 11 -10.08 6.66 -1.45
C LEU A 11 -11.02 6.50 -0.23
N GLY A 12 -12.09 5.69 -0.35
CA GLY A 12 -13.17 5.58 0.64
C GLY A 12 -13.16 4.30 1.47
N ASP A 13 -13.77 4.40 2.67
CA ASP A 13 -14.05 3.35 3.68
C ASP A 13 -12.88 2.60 4.30
N PHE A 14 -11.64 2.77 3.81
CA PHE A 14 -10.49 2.16 4.46
C PHE A 14 -10.27 2.78 5.84
N SER A 15 -10.61 2.01 6.88
CA SER A 15 -10.38 2.35 8.28
C SER A 15 -9.02 1.81 8.72
N SER A 16 -8.14 2.73 9.10
CA SER A 16 -6.82 2.40 9.62
C SER A 16 -6.85 1.76 11.02
N ASP A 17 -8.03 1.72 11.65
CA ASP A 17 -8.23 1.15 12.99
C ASP A 17 -8.30 -0.39 12.96
N LEU A 18 -8.46 -0.97 11.77
CA LEU A 18 -8.43 -2.42 11.55
C LEU A 18 -7.00 -2.98 11.41
N LEU A 19 -5.99 -2.09 11.35
CA LEU A 19 -4.59 -2.48 11.18
C LEU A 19 -3.99 -2.94 12.49
N GLU A 20 -3.32 -4.10 12.45
CA GLU A 20 -2.55 -4.61 13.57
C GLU A 20 -1.08 -4.15 13.49
N GLU A 21 -0.36 -4.24 14.61
CA GLU A 21 1.07 -3.95 14.63
C GLU A 21 1.84 -4.92 13.71
N GLY A 22 2.64 -4.36 12.79
CA GLY A 22 3.39 -5.13 11.81
C GLY A 22 2.63 -5.45 10.52
N ASP A 23 1.40 -4.97 10.37
CA ASP A 23 0.70 -4.97 9.09
C ASP A 23 1.35 -3.99 8.11
N VAL A 24 1.39 -4.38 6.84
CA VAL A 24 1.90 -3.55 5.75
C VAL A 24 0.74 -3.09 4.89
N VAL A 25 0.70 -1.81 4.54
CA VAL A 25 -0.33 -1.24 3.66
C VAL A 25 0.31 -0.78 2.37
N VAL A 26 -0.29 -1.16 1.24
CA VAL A 26 0.07 -0.66 -0.09
C VAL A 26 -1.16 -0.02 -0.70
N LEU A 27 -1.05 1.28 -0.97
CA LEU A 27 -2.03 2.04 -1.72
C LEU A 27 -1.79 1.80 -3.22
N ILE A 28 -2.81 1.32 -3.92
CA ILE A 28 -2.79 1.10 -5.37
C ILE A 28 -3.98 1.80 -6.00
N GLN A 29 -3.98 1.96 -7.32
CA GLN A 29 -5.04 2.66 -8.05
C GLN A 29 -5.34 4.02 -7.41
N ASP A 30 -6.61 4.37 -7.20
CA ASP A 30 -7.00 5.69 -6.69
C ASP A 30 -6.63 5.91 -5.23
N ALA A 31 -6.32 4.85 -4.47
CA ALA A 31 -5.92 4.98 -3.07
C ALA A 31 -4.61 5.76 -2.89
N VAL A 32 -3.74 5.82 -3.91
CA VAL A 32 -2.48 6.59 -3.81
C VAL A 32 -2.71 8.08 -3.54
N LEU A 33 -3.91 8.58 -3.82
CA LEU A 33 -4.34 9.95 -3.50
C LEU A 33 -4.45 10.20 -1.97
N ARG A 34 -4.50 9.15 -1.13
CA ARG A 34 -4.52 9.29 0.35
C ARG A 34 -3.16 9.58 0.99
N PHE A 35 -2.07 9.41 0.23
CA PHE A 35 -0.68 9.53 0.68
C PHE A 35 -0.29 8.54 1.82
N PRO A 36 0.87 7.86 1.74
CA PRO A 36 1.31 6.93 2.77
C PRO A 36 1.85 7.66 4.01
N SER A 37 0.97 7.95 4.98
CA SER A 37 1.28 8.78 6.16
C SER A 37 1.95 8.04 7.32
N ARG A 38 1.99 6.70 7.31
CA ARG A 38 2.58 5.87 8.38
C ARG A 38 3.82 5.12 7.89
N ARG A 39 4.69 4.66 8.81
CA ARG A 39 5.98 4.01 8.49
C ARG A 39 5.83 2.86 7.50
N ASP A 40 4.94 1.92 7.76
CA ASP A 40 4.75 0.69 6.98
C ASP A 40 3.67 0.82 5.89
N TRP A 41 3.41 2.05 5.48
CA TRP A 41 2.55 2.35 4.35
C TRP A 41 3.40 2.71 3.14
N PHE A 42 2.99 2.17 2.01
CA PHE A 42 3.61 2.40 0.72
C PHE A 42 2.54 2.76 -0.31
N ALA A 43 2.96 3.35 -1.42
CA ALA A 43 2.12 3.59 -2.58
C ALA A 43 2.74 2.90 -3.81
N CYS A 44 1.91 2.41 -4.71
CA CYS A 44 2.37 1.89 -5.99
C CYS A 44 3.02 3.00 -6.82
N LYS A 45 4.26 2.77 -7.23
CA LYS A 45 5.08 3.73 -7.97
C LYS A 45 4.45 4.12 -9.30
N GLU A 46 3.95 3.14 -10.03
CA GLU A 46 3.31 3.32 -11.32
C GLU A 46 2.02 4.13 -11.19
N ASP A 47 1.17 3.79 -10.21
CA ASP A 47 -0.08 4.50 -9.96
C ASP A 47 0.12 5.95 -9.50
N VAL A 48 1.17 6.21 -8.71
CA VAL A 48 1.59 7.56 -8.29
C VAL A 48 2.03 8.38 -9.50
N ARG A 49 2.87 7.80 -10.36
CA ARG A 49 3.36 8.44 -11.59
C ARG A 49 2.20 8.78 -12.53
N ASP A 50 1.30 7.83 -12.76
CA ASP A 50 0.19 7.98 -13.71
C ASP A 50 -0.83 9.02 -13.23
N ARG A 51 -0.91 9.27 -11.90
CA ARG A 51 -1.71 10.35 -11.29
C ARG A 51 -0.96 11.67 -11.11
N GLY A 52 0.29 11.76 -11.56
CA GLY A 52 1.10 12.99 -11.49
C GLY A 52 1.46 13.41 -10.05
N LEU A 53 1.46 12.47 -9.10
CA LEU A 53 1.78 12.73 -7.70
C LEU A 53 3.29 12.71 -7.46
N LYS A 54 3.75 13.44 -6.44
CA LYS A 54 5.13 13.40 -5.95
C LYS A 54 5.14 12.86 -4.53
N ILE A 55 5.64 11.63 -4.36
CA ILE A 55 5.76 10.94 -3.09
C ILE A 55 7.24 10.55 -2.91
N PRO A 56 7.81 10.58 -1.69
CA PRO A 56 9.19 10.15 -1.44
C PRO A 56 9.44 8.71 -1.91
N GLU A 57 10.59 8.44 -2.52
CA GLU A 57 10.92 7.14 -3.13
C GLU A 57 10.91 6.00 -2.11
N GLU A 58 11.27 6.26 -0.86
CA GLU A 58 11.25 5.28 0.24
C GLU A 58 9.82 4.83 0.62
N LYS A 59 8.80 5.55 0.16
CA LYS A 59 7.39 5.23 0.31
C LYS A 59 6.79 4.57 -0.94
N LEU A 60 7.59 4.34 -1.97
CA LEU A 60 7.14 3.75 -3.21
C LEU A 60 7.51 2.27 -3.29
N LYS A 61 6.62 1.52 -3.94
CA LYS A 61 6.84 0.13 -4.33
C LYS A 61 6.39 -0.08 -5.77
N SER A 62 7.20 -0.71 -6.61
CA SER A 62 6.77 -1.12 -7.94
C SER A 62 5.77 -2.27 -7.87
N TYR A 63 5.05 -2.53 -8.96
CA TYR A 63 4.18 -3.71 -9.04
C TYR A 63 4.93 -5.03 -8.81
N GLU A 64 6.18 -5.14 -9.26
CA GLU A 64 7.03 -6.30 -9.00
C GLU A 64 7.34 -6.45 -7.50
N GLU A 65 7.69 -5.37 -6.82
CA GLU A 65 7.92 -5.40 -5.37
C GLU A 65 6.65 -5.73 -4.58
N ILE A 66 5.49 -5.24 -5.03
CA ILE A 66 4.19 -5.57 -4.42
C ILE A 66 3.87 -7.05 -4.64
N ALA A 67 4.15 -7.60 -5.81
CA ALA A 67 4.01 -9.04 -6.08
C ALA A 67 4.91 -9.87 -5.16
N GLU A 68 6.14 -9.42 -4.90
CA GLU A 68 6.99 -10.09 -3.91
C GLU A 68 6.44 -10.02 -2.49
N LEU A 69 5.82 -8.90 -2.09
CA LEU A 69 5.17 -8.76 -0.78
C LEU A 69 3.99 -9.71 -0.65
N ILE A 70 3.19 -9.85 -1.71
CA ILE A 70 2.06 -10.81 -1.80
C ILE A 70 2.56 -12.23 -1.54
N LEU A 71 3.66 -12.64 -2.17
CA LEU A 71 4.24 -13.98 -1.98
C LEU A 71 4.80 -14.22 -0.57
N LYS A 72 5.20 -13.16 0.13
CA LYS A 72 5.80 -13.21 1.48
C LYS A 72 4.77 -13.01 2.60
N ALA A 73 3.54 -12.63 2.27
CA ALA A 73 2.48 -12.33 3.23
C ALA A 73 1.76 -13.62 3.69
N GLN A 74 1.46 -13.71 4.98
CA GLN A 74 0.64 -14.83 5.49
C GLN A 74 -0.85 -14.64 5.17
N ARG A 75 -1.30 -13.38 5.11
CA ARG A 75 -2.67 -13.00 4.76
C ARG A 75 -2.64 -11.76 3.87
N ILE A 76 -3.56 -11.71 2.91
CA ILE A 76 -3.78 -10.56 2.05
C ILE A 76 -5.21 -10.08 2.27
N VAL A 77 -5.38 -8.79 2.52
CA VAL A 77 -6.68 -8.14 2.58
C VAL A 77 -6.76 -7.14 1.44
N VAL A 78 -7.77 -7.28 0.59
CA VAL A 78 -8.03 -6.35 -0.51
C VAL A 78 -9.19 -5.46 -0.11
N TRP A 79 -8.95 -4.15 -0.16
CA TRP A 79 -9.95 -3.12 0.12
C TRP A 79 -10.17 -2.29 -1.15
#